data_AF-A0A975C240-F1
#
_entry.id   AF-A0A975C240-F1
#
_cell.length_a   1.000
_cell.length_b   1.000
_cell.length_c   1.000
_cell.angle_alpha   90.00
_cell.angle_beta   90.00
_cell.angle_gamma   90.00
#
_symmetry.space_group_name_H-M   'P 1'
#
loop_
_entity.id
_entity.type
_entity.pdbx_description
1 polymer ?
#
loop_
_entity_poly.entity_id
_entity_poly.type
_entity_poly.pdbx_seq_one_letter_code
_entity_poly.pdbx_strand_id
1 'polypeptide(L)'
;MTNEAEPRRGVARRLAGLAKEATPQIFAVAVFAVGALMIISAVTPAFSDRLRALSGSVSPVLIELSHFAASVVGFLLLLLSAGLWRRRRGAYWTALGAMGAGVVFSLLKGLDWEEALALAIIAALLIPCRTAFNRRSRLVEPLRPGWLILLTTAVIAAIWLGFFAYRDIAYTDQLWWSFLTDREASGFLRAVAILAILTLAIAAVSLLSSPGSGRRRLANPQDRARALAALSEADHATPEAWLATLGDKTLLFSPSGRSFLAYRVRGRRWIAMGEPAGLRSERQDLLWAFAELADSYGGAAVFYSVGEGVLADLATMGLAMRKVGETAVVSVGDFSLEGKSKQNLRTAINRAEREGASFEVLPPGSASALVAELKAVSDAWLADHNGAEKAFSLGRFDPAYLDLTPLAVVRQTTEATPDGRIVAFANLLPGEGNDREVAIDLMRHLPDAPPGVMDYLFIRAIQWSMTQGFEAFDLGMAPLAGLEDRRLAPVFARVGALVFEEGGALYGFQGLRSYKSKFAPDWKARFIAAPVSTPLPLALLDVALLTSGGWPGMLGIGNDAKPAARSKTR
;
A
#
# COMPACT_ATOMS: atom_id res chain seq x y z
N MET A 1 36.60 40.46 -10.27
CA MET A 1 35.19 40.84 -10.43
C MET A 1 34.37 39.57 -10.32
N THR A 2 33.50 39.56 -9.33
CA THR A 2 32.85 38.41 -8.70
C THR A 2 31.70 37.87 -9.52
N ASN A 3 31.58 36.54 -9.49
CA ASN A 3 30.56 35.73 -10.12
C ASN A 3 29.24 35.83 -9.32
N GLU A 4 28.42 36.85 -9.58
CA GLU A 4 27.14 37.09 -8.88
C GLU A 4 25.90 36.54 -9.62
N ALA A 5 26.06 35.79 -10.73
CA ALA A 5 24.93 35.40 -11.58
C ALA A 5 24.28 34.03 -11.27
N GLU A 6 24.86 33.22 -10.38
CA GLU A 6 24.34 31.87 -10.07
C GLU A 6 23.10 31.78 -9.14
N PRO A 7 22.87 32.63 -8.13
CA PRO A 7 21.76 32.41 -7.19
C PRO A 7 20.38 32.64 -7.83
N ARG A 8 20.26 33.54 -8.83
CA ARG A 8 18.99 33.85 -9.51
C ARG A 8 18.45 32.68 -10.35
N ARG A 9 19.31 31.87 -10.96
CA ARG A 9 18.91 30.68 -11.73
C ARG A 9 18.37 29.57 -10.84
N GLY A 10 18.93 29.41 -9.63
CA GLY A 10 18.43 28.46 -8.62
C GLY A 10 17.03 28.84 -8.10
N VAL A 11 16.82 30.12 -7.81
CA VAL A 11 15.51 30.63 -7.36
C VAL A 11 14.46 30.51 -8.46
N ALA A 12 14.77 30.90 -9.70
CA ALA A 12 13.85 30.75 -10.84
C ALA A 12 13.46 29.28 -11.10
N ARG A 13 14.39 28.34 -10.96
CA ARG A 13 14.13 26.90 -11.11
C ARG A 13 13.27 26.35 -9.97
N ARG A 14 13.48 26.82 -8.74
CA ARG A 14 12.64 26.48 -7.57
C ARG A 14 11.23 27.06 -7.68
N LEU A 15 11.10 28.32 -8.09
CA LEU A 15 9.82 28.97 -8.37
C LEU A 15 9.09 28.29 -9.53
N ALA A 16 9.78 27.87 -10.58
CA ALA A 16 9.21 27.07 -11.66
C ALA A 16 8.76 25.67 -11.17
N GLY A 17 9.48 25.08 -10.21
CA GLY A 17 9.06 23.85 -9.51
C GLY A 17 7.75 24.03 -8.74
N LEU A 18 7.65 25.09 -7.93
CA LEU A 18 6.43 25.44 -7.19
C LEU A 18 5.26 25.79 -8.12
N ALA A 19 5.52 26.55 -9.19
CA ALA A 19 4.52 26.85 -10.22
C ALA A 19 4.02 25.57 -10.90
N LYS A 20 4.92 24.61 -11.17
CA LYS A 20 4.57 23.30 -11.71
C LYS A 20 3.74 22.47 -10.72
N GLU A 21 3.87 22.69 -9.41
CA GLU A 21 3.03 22.04 -8.41
C GLU A 21 1.60 22.59 -8.36
N ALA A 22 1.43 23.90 -8.53
CA ALA A 22 0.13 24.56 -8.58
C ALA A 22 -0.59 24.38 -9.94
N THR A 23 0.18 24.16 -11.02
CA THR A 23 -0.31 24.02 -12.40
C THR A 23 -1.55 23.10 -12.52
N PRO A 24 -1.56 21.87 -11.98
CA PRO A 24 -2.69 20.97 -12.14
C PRO A 24 -3.98 21.46 -11.46
N GLN A 25 -3.86 22.22 -10.36
CA GLN A 25 -4.99 22.80 -9.64
C GLN A 25 -5.58 23.98 -10.42
N ILE A 26 -4.72 24.86 -10.94
CA ILE A 26 -5.14 26.01 -11.77
C ILE A 26 -5.90 25.52 -13.00
N PHE A 27 -5.32 24.58 -13.75
CA PHE A 27 -5.98 24.04 -14.94
C PHE A 27 -7.22 23.21 -14.62
N ALA A 28 -7.25 22.49 -13.50
CA ALA A 28 -8.47 21.82 -13.06
C ALA A 28 -9.61 22.82 -12.81
N VAL A 29 -9.34 23.93 -12.12
CA VAL A 29 -10.35 24.97 -11.89
C VAL A 29 -10.77 25.64 -13.20
N ALA A 30 -9.83 25.98 -14.08
CA ALA A 30 -10.15 26.57 -15.39
C ALA A 30 -10.99 25.64 -16.27
N VAL A 31 -10.62 24.35 -16.34
CA VAL A 31 -11.37 23.34 -17.10
C VAL A 31 -12.74 23.07 -16.47
N PHE A 32 -12.86 23.10 -15.15
CA PHE A 32 -14.15 23.03 -14.47
C PHE A 32 -15.03 24.23 -14.82
N ALA A 33 -14.47 25.45 -14.74
CA ALA A 33 -15.21 26.68 -15.02
C ALA A 33 -15.72 26.72 -16.47
N VAL A 34 -14.88 26.39 -17.45
CA VAL A 34 -15.30 26.38 -18.87
C VAL A 34 -16.28 25.23 -19.15
N GLY A 35 -16.11 24.07 -18.51
CA GLY A 35 -17.10 22.98 -18.60
C GLY A 35 -18.46 23.38 -18.04
N ALA A 36 -18.48 24.09 -16.90
CA ALA A 36 -19.70 24.61 -16.30
C ALA A 36 -20.36 25.67 -17.20
N LEU A 37 -19.56 26.57 -17.77
CA LEU A 37 -20.02 27.58 -18.72
C LEU A 37 -20.67 26.93 -19.95
N MET A 38 -20.08 25.86 -20.51
CA MET A 38 -20.66 25.12 -21.63
C MET A 38 -22.00 24.48 -21.29
N ILE A 39 -22.15 23.91 -20.08
CA ILE A 39 -23.43 23.34 -19.63
C ILE A 39 -24.46 24.45 -19.45
N ILE A 40 -24.09 25.56 -18.80
CA ILE A 40 -24.97 26.71 -18.61
C ILE A 40 -25.46 27.22 -19.97
N SER A 41 -24.54 27.42 -20.91
CA SER A 41 -24.85 27.85 -22.27
C SER A 41 -25.72 26.87 -23.04
N ALA A 42 -25.53 25.56 -22.82
CA ALA A 42 -26.39 24.53 -23.41
C ALA A 42 -27.81 24.52 -22.80
N VAL A 43 -27.97 25.04 -21.59
CA VAL A 43 -29.24 25.07 -20.86
C VAL A 43 -29.95 26.43 -21.01
N THR A 44 -29.24 27.49 -21.40
CA THR A 44 -29.85 28.80 -21.68
C THR A 44 -30.28 28.91 -23.14
N PRO A 45 -31.45 29.52 -23.43
CA PRO A 45 -31.88 29.76 -24.80
C PRO A 45 -30.88 30.67 -25.54
N ALA A 46 -30.49 30.27 -26.75
CA ALA A 46 -29.53 31.01 -27.56
C ALA A 46 -30.14 32.35 -28.04
N PHE A 47 -29.31 33.41 -28.07
CA PHE A 47 -29.71 34.71 -28.63
C PHE A 47 -30.10 34.56 -30.10
N SER A 48 -31.35 34.90 -30.41
CA SER A 48 -32.04 34.71 -31.69
C SER A 48 -31.41 35.41 -32.90
N ASP A 49 -30.44 36.31 -32.68
CA ASP A 49 -29.73 37.03 -33.75
C ASP A 49 -28.55 36.24 -34.34
N ARG A 50 -27.88 35.39 -33.56
CA ARG A 50 -26.74 34.55 -34.03
C ARG A 50 -27.22 33.33 -34.82
N LEU A 51 -28.34 32.73 -34.40
CA LEU A 51 -29.01 31.62 -35.09
C LEU A 51 -29.45 31.97 -36.51
N ARG A 52 -29.91 33.21 -36.74
CA ARG A 52 -30.32 33.71 -38.07
C ARG A 52 -29.17 33.81 -39.08
N ALA A 53 -27.94 34.02 -38.61
CA ALA A 53 -26.74 34.04 -39.46
C ALA A 53 -26.28 32.63 -39.89
N LEU A 54 -26.55 31.61 -39.06
CA LEU A 54 -26.17 30.21 -39.31
C LEU A 54 -27.22 29.42 -40.11
N SER A 55 -28.51 29.76 -39.95
CA SER A 55 -29.65 29.07 -40.59
C SER A 55 -29.65 29.15 -42.12
N GLY A 56 -28.85 30.04 -42.72
CA GLY A 56 -28.65 30.10 -44.17
C GLY A 56 -27.68 29.05 -44.72
N SER A 57 -26.85 28.42 -43.87
CA SER A 57 -25.72 27.56 -44.30
C SER A 57 -25.61 26.21 -43.59
N VAL A 58 -26.22 26.03 -42.41
CA VAL A 58 -26.12 24.80 -41.59
C VAL A 58 -27.52 24.25 -41.31
N SER A 59 -27.70 22.94 -41.45
CA SER A 59 -28.98 22.26 -41.20
C SER A 59 -29.43 22.43 -39.74
N PRO A 60 -30.72 22.70 -39.46
CA PRO A 60 -31.25 22.77 -38.09
C PRO A 60 -30.94 21.52 -37.24
N VAL A 61 -30.89 20.33 -37.87
CA VAL A 61 -30.53 19.08 -37.20
C VAL A 61 -29.08 19.08 -36.70
N LEU A 62 -28.16 19.64 -37.50
CA LEU A 62 -26.76 19.77 -37.11
C LEU A 62 -26.58 20.76 -35.96
N ILE A 63 -27.40 21.81 -35.90
CA ILE A 63 -27.39 22.79 -34.81
C ILE A 63 -27.84 22.13 -33.50
N GLU A 64 -28.96 21.40 -33.52
CA GLU A 64 -29.47 20.67 -32.33
C GLU A 64 -28.48 19.60 -31.85
N LEU A 65 -27.89 18.82 -32.77
CA LEU A 65 -26.86 17.83 -32.45
C LEU A 65 -25.60 18.48 -31.87
N SER A 66 -25.20 19.64 -32.37
CA SER A 66 -24.02 20.37 -31.87
C SER A 66 -24.27 20.93 -30.47
N HIS A 67 -25.48 21.42 -30.20
CA HIS A 67 -25.90 21.88 -28.87
C HIS A 67 -25.87 20.73 -27.85
N PHE A 68 -26.40 19.58 -28.25
CA PHE A 68 -26.32 18.36 -27.45
C PHE A 68 -24.86 17.91 -27.22
N ALA A 69 -24.05 17.84 -28.27
CA ALA A 69 -22.65 17.44 -28.18
C ALA A 69 -21.82 18.40 -27.30
N ALA A 70 -22.08 19.71 -27.37
CA ALA A 70 -21.46 20.71 -26.51
C ALA A 70 -21.78 20.49 -25.03
N SER A 71 -23.02 20.11 -24.69
CA SER A 71 -23.41 19.79 -23.30
C SER A 71 -22.67 18.56 -22.75
N VAL A 72 -22.51 17.52 -23.57
CA VAL A 72 -21.77 16.29 -23.22
C VAL A 72 -20.29 16.60 -23.04
N VAL A 73 -19.71 17.43 -23.92
CA VAL A 73 -18.33 17.89 -23.79
C VAL A 73 -18.15 18.73 -22.52
N GLY A 74 -19.06 19.65 -22.21
CA GLY A 74 -19.04 20.45 -20.98
C GLY A 74 -19.03 19.57 -19.73
N PHE A 75 -19.89 18.55 -19.68
CA PHE A 75 -19.88 17.58 -18.59
C PHE A 75 -18.61 16.74 -18.52
N LEU A 76 -18.11 16.31 -19.68
CA LEU A 76 -16.84 15.57 -19.74
C LEU A 76 -15.69 16.44 -19.20
N LEU A 77 -15.67 17.74 -19.48
CA LEU A 77 -14.69 18.67 -18.93
C LEU A 77 -14.83 18.82 -17.40
N LEU A 78 -16.07 18.90 -16.87
CA LEU A 78 -16.30 18.85 -15.42
C LEU A 78 -15.71 17.58 -14.80
N LEU A 79 -15.93 16.42 -15.41
CA LEU A 79 -15.39 15.15 -14.92
C LEU A 79 -13.86 15.11 -14.99
N LEU A 80 -13.30 15.58 -16.10
CA LEU A 80 -11.86 15.57 -16.35
C LEU A 80 -11.11 16.55 -15.46
N SER A 81 -11.75 17.63 -15.02
CA SER A 81 -11.18 18.57 -14.04
C SER A 81 -10.72 17.87 -12.76
N ALA A 82 -11.51 16.90 -12.25
CA ALA A 82 -11.15 16.10 -11.10
C ALA A 82 -9.92 15.21 -11.37
N GLY A 83 -9.74 14.77 -12.62
CA GLY A 83 -8.57 14.01 -13.07
C GLY A 83 -7.32 14.88 -13.21
N LEU A 84 -7.47 16.10 -13.74
CA LEU A 84 -6.41 17.10 -13.83
C LEU A 84 -5.93 17.53 -12.44
N TRP A 85 -6.85 17.75 -11.49
CA TRP A 85 -6.52 18.06 -10.10
C TRP A 85 -5.62 16.99 -9.47
N ARG A 86 -5.83 15.73 -9.87
CA ARG A 86 -5.04 14.58 -9.44
C ARG A 86 -3.82 14.30 -10.31
N ARG A 87 -3.40 15.22 -11.18
CA ARG A 87 -2.22 15.13 -12.04
C ARG A 87 -2.23 13.92 -12.99
N ARG A 88 -3.42 13.44 -13.39
CA ARG A 88 -3.56 12.21 -14.20
C ARG A 88 -3.19 12.45 -15.66
N ARG A 89 -2.29 11.63 -16.19
CA ARG A 89 -1.84 11.70 -17.59
C ARG A 89 -2.96 11.40 -18.59
N GLY A 90 -3.85 10.46 -18.27
CA GLY A 90 -5.01 10.17 -19.11
C GLY A 90 -5.97 11.36 -19.20
N ALA A 91 -6.28 11.96 -18.05
CA ALA A 91 -7.18 13.11 -17.99
C ALA A 91 -6.66 14.31 -18.78
N TYR A 92 -5.34 14.54 -18.78
CA TYR A 92 -4.69 15.56 -19.59
C TYR A 92 -4.99 15.41 -21.09
N TRP A 93 -4.76 14.22 -21.66
CA TRP A 93 -4.98 14.00 -23.10
C TRP A 93 -6.46 14.04 -23.46
N THR A 94 -7.31 13.44 -22.63
CA THR A 94 -8.76 13.48 -22.87
C THR A 94 -9.31 14.91 -22.74
N ALA A 95 -8.78 15.74 -21.83
CA ALA A 95 -9.20 17.13 -21.69
C ALA A 95 -8.80 17.96 -22.91
N LEU A 96 -7.59 17.78 -23.44
CA LEU A 96 -7.18 18.43 -24.69
C LEU A 96 -8.07 18.03 -25.87
N GLY A 97 -8.38 16.74 -26.01
CA GLY A 97 -9.30 16.26 -27.04
C GLY A 97 -10.72 16.82 -26.87
N ALA A 98 -11.24 16.84 -25.63
CA ALA A 98 -12.55 17.37 -25.32
C ALA A 98 -12.64 18.88 -25.56
N MET A 99 -11.62 19.66 -25.19
CA MET A 99 -11.59 21.10 -25.49
C MET A 99 -11.52 21.36 -27.00
N GLY A 100 -10.74 20.56 -27.75
CA GLY A 100 -10.71 20.64 -29.22
C GLY A 100 -12.07 20.34 -29.85
N ALA A 101 -12.77 19.30 -29.39
CA ALA A 101 -14.12 19.00 -29.82
C ALA A 101 -15.12 20.10 -29.41
N GLY A 102 -14.97 20.66 -28.21
CA GLY A 102 -15.79 21.76 -27.70
C GLY A 102 -15.68 23.02 -28.56
N VAL A 103 -14.47 23.37 -29.02
CA VAL A 103 -14.26 24.49 -29.96
C VAL A 103 -15.09 24.28 -31.23
N VAL A 104 -15.06 23.07 -31.81
CA VAL A 104 -15.82 22.75 -33.02
C VAL A 104 -17.33 22.85 -32.76
N PHE A 105 -17.84 22.25 -31.68
CA PHE A 105 -19.27 22.25 -31.39
C PHE A 105 -19.82 23.62 -30.98
N SER A 106 -19.08 24.44 -30.23
CA SER A 106 -19.48 25.81 -29.90
C SER A 106 -19.58 26.70 -31.14
N LEU A 107 -18.71 26.51 -32.14
CA LEU A 107 -18.82 27.22 -33.41
C LEU A 107 -20.03 26.76 -34.24
N LEU A 108 -20.30 25.44 -34.28
CA LEU A 108 -21.41 24.86 -35.05
C LEU A 108 -22.80 25.11 -34.45
N LYS A 109 -22.93 25.23 -33.12
CA LYS A 109 -24.24 25.42 -32.45
C LYS A 109 -24.81 26.84 -32.60
N GLY A 110 -23.95 27.85 -32.72
CA GLY A 110 -24.41 29.25 -32.60
C GLY A 110 -23.36 30.32 -32.87
N LEU A 111 -22.19 29.96 -33.45
CA LEU A 111 -21.03 30.85 -33.58
C LEU A 111 -20.62 31.48 -32.24
N ASP A 112 -20.63 30.68 -31.16
CA ASP A 112 -20.20 31.12 -29.84
C ASP A 112 -18.68 31.18 -29.76
N TRP A 113 -18.12 32.20 -30.44
CA TRP A 113 -16.68 32.45 -30.55
C TRP A 113 -16.04 32.74 -29.20
N GLU A 114 -16.81 33.26 -28.24
CA GLU A 114 -16.36 33.50 -26.85
C GLU A 114 -16.01 32.18 -26.14
N GLU A 115 -16.89 31.16 -26.25
CA GLU A 115 -16.64 29.82 -25.68
C GLU A 115 -15.48 29.12 -26.40
N ALA A 116 -15.50 29.16 -27.74
CA ALA A 116 -14.47 28.56 -28.57
C ALA A 116 -13.09 29.17 -28.27
N LEU A 117 -13.02 30.49 -28.10
CA LEU A 117 -11.79 31.19 -27.74
C LEU A 117 -11.32 30.83 -26.32
N ALA A 118 -12.21 30.79 -25.34
CA ALA A 118 -11.87 30.39 -23.98
C ALA A 118 -11.28 28.96 -23.93
N LEU A 119 -11.93 28.01 -24.61
CA LEU A 119 -11.45 26.63 -24.73
C LEU A 119 -10.08 26.58 -25.43
N ALA A 120 -9.90 27.32 -26.53
CA ALA A 120 -8.64 27.37 -27.28
C ALA A 120 -7.49 27.95 -26.44
N ILE A 121 -7.73 29.03 -25.70
CA ILE A 121 -6.72 29.64 -24.82
C ILE A 121 -6.32 28.68 -23.71
N ILE A 122 -7.28 28.07 -23.02
CA ILE A 122 -6.99 27.11 -21.94
C ILE A 122 -6.22 25.91 -22.50
N ALA A 123 -6.61 25.38 -23.67
CA ALA A 123 -5.89 24.30 -24.33
C ALA A 123 -4.45 24.69 -24.71
N ALA A 124 -4.25 25.86 -25.30
CA ALA A 124 -2.94 26.38 -25.68
C ALA A 124 -1.99 26.53 -24.47
N LEU A 125 -2.52 27.05 -23.35
CA LEU A 125 -1.77 27.17 -22.10
C LEU A 125 -1.49 25.81 -21.44
N LEU A 126 -2.37 24.82 -21.61
CA LEU A 126 -2.22 23.48 -21.03
C LEU A 126 -1.15 22.63 -21.73
N ILE A 127 -0.98 22.76 -23.05
CA ILE A 127 -0.02 21.98 -23.87
C ILE A 127 1.42 21.96 -23.31
N PRO A 128 2.07 23.09 -22.96
CA PRO A 128 3.43 23.08 -22.44
C PRO A 128 3.53 22.43 -21.04
N CYS A 129 2.43 22.34 -20.31
CA CYS A 129 2.37 21.83 -18.94
C CYS A 129 2.30 20.29 -18.83
N ARG A 130 2.50 19.55 -19.93
CA ARG A 130 2.42 18.07 -19.96
C ARG A 130 3.20 17.35 -18.85
N THR A 131 4.34 17.91 -18.42
CA THR A 131 5.20 17.28 -17.42
C THR A 131 4.67 17.40 -15.99
N ALA A 132 3.65 18.22 -15.75
CA ALA A 132 2.95 18.34 -14.47
C ALA A 132 1.92 17.21 -14.26
N PHE A 133 1.50 16.52 -15.34
CA PHE A 133 0.49 15.45 -15.32
C PHE A 133 1.16 14.08 -15.52
N ASN A 134 1.96 13.67 -14.54
CA ASN A 134 2.79 12.47 -14.60
C ASN A 134 2.13 11.20 -14.03
N ARG A 135 0.99 11.30 -13.33
CA ARG A 135 0.37 10.14 -12.67
C ARG A 135 -0.25 9.19 -13.69
N ARG A 136 0.18 7.92 -13.64
CA ARG A 136 -0.30 6.81 -14.46
C ARG A 136 -1.53 6.20 -13.78
N SER A 137 -2.71 6.46 -14.32
CA SER A 137 -3.95 5.87 -13.82
C SER A 137 -4.84 5.44 -14.98
N ARG A 138 -5.77 4.53 -14.70
CA ARG A 138 -6.94 4.34 -15.58
C ARG A 138 -7.76 5.64 -15.57
N LEU A 139 -8.41 5.94 -16.69
CA LEU A 139 -9.32 7.10 -16.78
C LEU A 139 -10.48 6.96 -15.75
N VAL A 140 -10.93 5.73 -15.52
CA VAL A 140 -12.08 5.36 -14.68
C VAL A 140 -11.63 4.87 -13.30
N GLU A 141 -10.97 5.73 -12.53
CA GLU A 141 -10.73 5.49 -11.11
C GLU A 141 -11.74 6.28 -10.27
N PRO A 142 -12.14 5.77 -9.10
CA PRO A 142 -13.15 6.39 -8.27
C PRO A 142 -12.78 7.83 -7.87
N LEU A 143 -13.78 8.71 -7.93
CA LEU A 143 -13.71 10.09 -7.51
C LEU A 143 -13.76 10.18 -5.98
N ARG A 144 -13.10 11.19 -5.41
CA ARG A 144 -13.27 11.50 -3.99
C ARG A 144 -14.72 11.96 -3.73
N PRO A 145 -15.30 11.68 -2.55
CA PRO A 145 -16.66 12.12 -2.21
C PRO A 145 -16.90 13.61 -2.47
N GLY A 146 -15.93 14.47 -2.14
CA GLY A 146 -16.03 15.91 -2.42
C GLY A 146 -16.20 16.27 -3.90
N TRP A 147 -15.54 15.54 -4.81
CA TRP A 147 -15.69 15.76 -6.25
C TRP A 147 -17.01 15.21 -6.80
N LEU A 148 -17.52 14.11 -6.21
CA LEU A 148 -18.86 13.61 -6.53
C LEU A 148 -19.92 14.61 -6.11
N ILE A 149 -19.81 15.18 -4.91
CA ILE A 149 -20.71 16.24 -4.42
C ILE A 149 -20.65 17.43 -5.36
N LEU A 150 -19.46 17.92 -5.69
CA LEU A 150 -19.27 19.07 -6.59
C LEU A 150 -19.89 18.83 -7.99
N LEU A 151 -19.67 17.65 -8.57
CA LEU A 151 -20.26 17.26 -9.85
C LEU A 151 -21.79 17.22 -9.77
N THR A 152 -22.34 16.55 -8.76
CA THR A 152 -23.78 16.45 -8.53
C THR A 152 -24.40 17.83 -8.32
N THR A 153 -23.76 18.71 -7.54
CA THR A 153 -24.22 20.08 -7.31
C THR A 153 -24.22 20.89 -8.60
N ALA A 154 -23.19 20.78 -9.45
CA ALA A 154 -23.13 21.47 -10.74
C ALA A 154 -24.28 21.03 -11.66
N VAL A 155 -24.57 19.73 -11.69
CA VAL A 155 -25.69 19.18 -12.48
C VAL A 155 -27.03 19.67 -11.92
N ILE A 156 -27.27 19.61 -10.60
CA ILE A 156 -28.49 20.13 -9.98
C ILE A 156 -28.68 21.63 -10.27
N ALA A 157 -27.61 22.42 -10.18
CA ALA A 157 -27.65 23.85 -10.48
C ALA A 157 -28.01 24.12 -11.95
N ALA A 158 -27.46 23.34 -12.89
CA ALA A 158 -27.82 23.42 -14.30
C ALA A 158 -29.30 23.06 -14.53
N ILE A 159 -29.80 21.99 -13.89
CA ILE A 159 -31.21 21.59 -13.94
C ILE A 159 -32.11 22.73 -13.45
N TRP A 160 -31.79 23.29 -12.29
CA TRP A 160 -32.55 24.39 -11.70
C TRP A 160 -32.53 25.64 -12.60
N LEU A 161 -31.36 26.00 -13.14
CA LEU A 161 -31.22 27.15 -14.04
C LEU A 161 -32.03 26.97 -15.32
N GLY A 162 -32.10 25.76 -15.86
CA GLY A 162 -32.93 25.47 -17.02
C GLY A 162 -34.41 25.59 -16.72
N PHE A 163 -34.90 25.01 -15.63
CA PHE A 163 -36.29 25.21 -15.21
C PHE A 163 -36.62 26.70 -14.99
N PHE A 164 -35.67 27.48 -14.46
CA PHE A 164 -35.82 28.92 -14.31
C PHE A 164 -35.85 29.65 -15.66
N ALA A 165 -34.96 29.32 -16.59
CA ALA A 165 -34.86 29.97 -17.90
C ALA A 165 -36.08 29.70 -18.79
N TYR A 166 -36.70 28.52 -18.66
CA TYR A 166 -37.88 28.11 -19.43
C TYR A 166 -39.21 28.31 -18.67
N ARG A 167 -39.20 29.03 -17.53
CA ARG A 167 -40.39 29.22 -16.66
C ARG A 167 -41.56 29.93 -17.34
N ASP A 168 -41.27 30.77 -18.34
CA ASP A 168 -42.25 31.62 -19.02
C ASP A 168 -42.83 30.95 -20.29
N ILE A 169 -42.43 29.71 -20.57
CA ILE A 169 -42.99 28.86 -21.62
C ILE A 169 -44.06 27.98 -20.97
N ALA A 170 -45.28 27.97 -21.53
CA ALA A 170 -46.41 27.24 -20.97
C ALA A 170 -46.11 25.73 -20.87
N TYR A 171 -45.77 25.26 -19.67
CA TYR A 171 -45.69 23.85 -19.34
C TYR A 171 -47.10 23.26 -19.44
N THR A 172 -47.47 22.77 -20.60
CA THR A 172 -48.70 22.00 -20.79
C THR A 172 -48.54 20.68 -20.02
N ASP A 173 -49.56 20.27 -19.25
CA ASP A 173 -49.62 19.06 -18.39
C ASP A 173 -49.52 17.72 -19.16
N GLN A 174 -48.52 17.54 -20.03
CA GLN A 174 -48.27 16.30 -20.74
C GLN A 174 -47.21 15.46 -20.03
N LEU A 175 -47.35 14.12 -20.11
CA LEU A 175 -46.39 13.20 -19.51
C LEU A 175 -44.99 13.43 -20.10
N TRP A 176 -43.97 13.42 -19.25
CA TRP A 176 -42.57 13.74 -19.59
C TRP A 176 -41.98 13.02 -20.82
N TRP A 177 -42.52 11.85 -21.18
CA TRP A 177 -42.12 11.08 -22.38
C TRP A 177 -42.55 11.73 -23.70
N SER A 178 -43.64 12.51 -23.72
CA SER A 178 -44.14 13.21 -24.91
C SER A 178 -43.26 14.40 -25.33
N PHE A 179 -42.47 14.93 -24.39
CA PHE A 179 -41.46 15.95 -24.64
C PHE A 179 -40.21 15.41 -25.36
N LEU A 180 -40.05 14.09 -25.53
CA LEU A 180 -38.99 13.55 -26.39
C LEU A 180 -39.26 13.75 -27.88
N THR A 181 -40.43 14.28 -28.26
CA THR A 181 -40.85 14.47 -29.66
C THR A 181 -41.08 15.93 -30.08
N ASP A 182 -41.11 16.88 -29.15
CA ASP A 182 -41.44 18.30 -29.43
C ASP A 182 -40.18 19.19 -29.58
N ARG A 183 -40.11 20.06 -30.60
CA ARG A 183 -38.81 20.55 -31.13
C ARG A 183 -38.05 21.58 -30.28
N GLU A 184 -38.71 22.37 -29.44
CA GLU A 184 -38.04 23.46 -28.70
C GLU A 184 -37.80 23.17 -27.21
N ALA A 185 -38.73 22.45 -26.55
CA ALA A 185 -38.58 22.05 -25.14
C ALA A 185 -37.77 20.75 -24.94
N SER A 186 -37.58 19.94 -25.99
CA SER A 186 -36.93 18.61 -25.89
C SER A 186 -35.41 18.65 -25.71
N GLY A 187 -34.72 19.68 -26.22
CA GLY A 187 -33.25 19.76 -26.16
C GLY A 187 -32.71 19.83 -24.73
N PHE A 188 -33.31 20.68 -23.90
CA PHE A 188 -32.96 20.85 -22.49
C PHE A 188 -33.19 19.57 -21.66
N LEU A 189 -34.39 18.99 -21.76
CA LEU A 189 -34.77 17.78 -21.01
C LEU A 189 -33.91 16.57 -21.38
N ARG A 190 -33.58 16.39 -22.66
CA ARG A 190 -32.66 15.33 -23.11
C ARG A 190 -31.25 15.53 -22.58
N ALA A 191 -30.72 16.76 -22.63
CA ALA A 191 -29.39 17.09 -22.12
C ALA A 191 -29.31 16.82 -20.60
N VAL A 192 -30.31 17.27 -19.83
CA VAL A 192 -30.41 17.03 -18.39
C VAL A 192 -30.53 15.56 -18.03
N ALA A 193 -31.39 14.80 -18.71
CA ALA A 193 -31.59 13.38 -18.44
C ALA A 193 -30.29 12.58 -18.65
N ILE A 194 -29.59 12.85 -19.76
CA ILE A 194 -28.32 12.19 -20.09
C ILE A 194 -27.24 12.61 -19.08
N LEU A 195 -27.18 13.88 -18.72
CA LEU A 195 -26.25 14.40 -17.71
C LEU A 195 -26.45 13.72 -16.35
N ALA A 196 -27.70 13.55 -15.93
CA ALA A 196 -28.07 12.87 -14.70
C ALA A 196 -27.73 11.38 -14.75
N ILE A 197 -28.03 10.68 -15.85
CA ILE A 197 -27.69 9.26 -16.06
C ILE A 197 -26.17 9.06 -16.02
N LEU A 198 -25.40 9.89 -16.72
CA LEU A 198 -23.95 9.83 -16.72
C LEU A 198 -23.37 10.08 -15.34
N THR A 199 -23.90 11.06 -14.60
CA THR A 199 -23.49 11.34 -13.22
C THR A 199 -23.75 10.16 -12.30
N LEU A 200 -24.94 9.55 -12.39
CA LEU A 200 -25.31 8.36 -11.62
C LEU A 200 -24.42 7.16 -11.96
N ALA A 201 -24.15 6.92 -13.25
CA ALA A 201 -23.26 5.86 -13.71
C ALA A 201 -21.84 6.06 -13.17
N ILE A 202 -21.30 7.28 -13.22
CA ILE A 202 -19.98 7.63 -12.69
C ILE A 202 -19.94 7.46 -11.17
N ALA A 203 -20.99 7.90 -10.45
CA ALA A 203 -21.08 7.71 -9.02
C ALA A 203 -21.14 6.22 -8.64
N ALA A 204 -21.94 5.42 -9.35
CA ALA A 204 -22.03 3.98 -9.15
C ALA A 204 -20.68 3.29 -9.42
N VAL A 205 -20.04 3.57 -10.57
CA VAL A 205 -18.70 3.05 -10.87
C VAL A 205 -17.68 3.51 -9.84
N SER A 206 -17.76 4.75 -9.36
CA SER A 206 -16.85 5.28 -8.33
C SER A 206 -17.05 4.64 -6.96
N LEU A 207 -18.26 4.19 -6.62
CA LEU A 207 -18.54 3.49 -5.36
C LEU A 207 -18.17 2.00 -5.46
N LEU A 208 -18.36 1.40 -6.63
CA LEU A 208 -18.12 -0.03 -6.88
C LEU A 208 -16.68 -0.36 -7.27
N SER A 209 -15.93 0.59 -7.84
CA SER A 209 -14.55 0.36 -8.25
C SER A 209 -13.61 0.48 -7.06
N SER A 210 -12.96 -0.64 -6.71
CA SER A 210 -11.84 -0.60 -5.75
C SER A 210 -10.71 0.28 -6.31
N PRO A 211 -10.24 1.31 -5.57
CA PRO A 211 -9.10 2.10 -5.98
C PRO A 211 -7.86 1.21 -5.91
N GLY A 212 -7.48 0.62 -7.03
CA GLY A 212 -6.32 -0.25 -7.13
C GLY A 212 -5.41 0.22 -8.24
N SER A 213 -4.17 0.56 -7.88
CA SER A 213 -3.06 0.44 -8.83
C SER A 213 -3.06 -1.01 -9.33
N GLY A 214 -3.01 -1.24 -10.64
CA GLY A 214 -3.02 -2.59 -11.20
C GLY A 214 -2.04 -3.52 -10.47
N ARG A 215 -2.41 -4.81 -10.32
CA ARG A 215 -1.59 -5.84 -9.68
C ARG A 215 -0.13 -5.68 -10.13
N ARG A 216 0.72 -5.14 -9.24
CA ARG A 216 2.15 -5.12 -9.48
C ARG A 216 2.62 -6.57 -9.55
N ARG A 217 3.53 -6.85 -10.48
CA ARG A 217 4.14 -8.16 -10.60
C ARG A 217 4.86 -8.46 -9.28
N LEU A 218 4.60 -9.64 -8.71
CA LEU A 218 5.40 -10.14 -7.60
C LEU A 218 6.83 -10.43 -8.10
N ALA A 219 7.78 -10.49 -7.17
CA ALA A 219 9.17 -10.78 -7.49
C ALA A 219 9.29 -12.12 -8.22
N ASN A 220 9.86 -12.11 -9.43
CA ASN A 220 10.18 -13.34 -10.14
C ASN A 220 11.53 -13.92 -9.60
N PRO A 221 11.95 -15.11 -10.04
CA PRO A 221 13.22 -15.69 -9.61
C PRO A 221 14.45 -14.81 -9.89
N GLN A 222 14.44 -14.02 -10.97
CA GLN A 222 15.54 -13.10 -11.30
C GLN A 222 15.60 -11.92 -10.33
N ASP A 223 14.43 -11.35 -9.97
CA ASP A 223 14.30 -10.29 -8.98
C ASP A 223 14.82 -10.79 -7.62
N ARG A 224 14.48 -12.03 -7.23
CA ARG A 224 14.96 -12.67 -6.00
C ARG A 224 16.48 -12.89 -6.01
N ALA A 225 17.04 -13.37 -7.11
CA ALA A 225 18.49 -13.55 -7.25
C ALA A 225 19.25 -12.22 -7.14
N ARG A 226 18.70 -11.14 -7.74
CA ARG A 226 19.27 -9.79 -7.61
C ARG A 226 19.19 -9.26 -6.18
N ALA A 227 18.10 -9.54 -5.45
CA ALA A 227 17.96 -9.16 -4.05
C ALA A 227 18.99 -9.88 -3.17
N LEU A 228 19.21 -11.18 -3.40
CA LEU A 228 20.26 -11.94 -2.72
C LEU A 228 21.67 -11.36 -2.98
N ALA A 229 21.97 -11.00 -4.23
CA ALA A 229 23.24 -10.34 -4.55
C ALA A 229 23.37 -8.99 -3.83
N ALA A 230 22.31 -8.18 -3.79
CA ALA A 230 22.29 -6.91 -3.06
C ALA A 230 22.46 -7.09 -1.55
N LEU A 231 21.89 -8.15 -0.95
CA LEU A 231 22.11 -8.49 0.46
C LEU A 231 23.58 -8.81 0.74
N SER A 232 24.22 -9.64 -0.09
CA SER A 232 25.62 -10.02 0.10
C SER A 232 26.62 -8.86 -0.05
N GLU A 233 26.22 -7.78 -0.74
CA GLU A 233 27.04 -6.57 -0.92
C GLU A 233 26.59 -5.40 -0.03
N ALA A 234 25.60 -5.62 0.84
CA ALA A 234 25.02 -4.57 1.67
C ALA A 234 26.03 -4.06 2.72
N ASP A 235 25.99 -2.77 3.02
CA ASP A 235 26.64 -2.20 4.20
C ASP A 235 25.66 -2.09 5.39
N HIS A 236 24.36 -2.22 5.12
CA HIS A 236 23.25 -2.24 6.07
C HIS A 236 22.08 -3.06 5.50
N ALA A 237 21.70 -4.12 6.20
CA ALA A 237 20.45 -4.83 5.96
C ALA A 237 19.98 -5.50 7.25
N THR A 238 18.79 -5.11 7.71
CA THR A 238 18.18 -5.76 8.86
C THR A 238 17.77 -7.19 8.52
N PRO A 239 17.72 -8.10 9.51
CA PRO A 239 17.33 -9.49 9.28
C PRO A 239 15.98 -9.66 8.55
N GLU A 240 15.03 -8.75 8.75
CA GLU A 240 13.73 -8.76 8.06
C GLU A 240 13.84 -8.65 6.53
N ALA A 241 14.96 -8.14 6.00
CA ALA A 241 15.20 -8.00 4.56
C ALA A 241 15.19 -9.35 3.82
N TRP A 242 15.56 -10.45 4.49
CA TRP A 242 15.50 -11.81 3.94
C TRP A 242 14.09 -12.22 3.51
N LEU A 243 13.05 -11.67 4.14
CA LEU A 243 11.65 -11.94 3.77
C LEU A 243 11.35 -11.55 2.33
N ALA A 244 12.11 -10.62 1.73
CA ALA A 244 12.00 -10.23 0.33
C ALA A 244 12.16 -11.41 -0.63
N THR A 245 12.88 -12.46 -0.22
CA THR A 245 13.17 -13.64 -1.03
C THR A 245 12.00 -14.61 -1.13
N LEU A 246 10.94 -14.45 -0.35
CA LEU A 246 9.76 -15.34 -0.37
C LEU A 246 8.89 -15.22 -1.65
N GLY A 247 9.18 -14.26 -2.54
CA GLY A 247 8.45 -14.09 -3.81
C GLY A 247 7.00 -13.62 -3.67
N ASP A 248 6.56 -13.32 -2.45
CA ASP A 248 5.23 -12.83 -2.12
C ASP A 248 5.17 -11.30 -2.04
N LYS A 249 6.29 -10.62 -2.30
CA LYS A 249 6.43 -9.15 -2.33
C LYS A 249 6.92 -8.72 -3.72
N THR A 250 6.64 -7.47 -4.08
CA THR A 250 7.30 -6.81 -5.21
C THR A 250 8.57 -6.14 -4.69
N LEU A 251 9.61 -6.08 -5.52
CA LEU A 251 10.87 -5.43 -5.18
C LEU A 251 11.05 -4.15 -6.00
N LEU A 252 11.50 -3.09 -5.34
CA LEU A 252 11.99 -1.87 -5.96
C LEU A 252 13.49 -1.79 -5.73
N PHE A 253 14.28 -1.73 -6.80
CA PHE A 253 15.73 -1.62 -6.73
C PHE A 253 16.20 -0.18 -6.93
N SER A 254 17.33 0.17 -6.32
CA SER A 254 18.07 1.38 -6.65
C SER A 254 18.59 1.33 -8.10
N PRO A 255 18.97 2.47 -8.69
CA PRO A 255 19.55 2.51 -10.03
C PRO A 255 20.80 1.62 -10.18
N SER A 256 21.65 1.53 -9.14
CA SER A 256 22.82 0.66 -9.13
C SER A 256 22.43 -0.83 -9.05
N GLY A 257 21.28 -1.14 -8.46
CA GLY A 257 20.85 -2.50 -8.18
C GLY A 257 21.42 -3.11 -6.91
N ARG A 258 22.19 -2.35 -6.15
CA ARG A 258 22.85 -2.79 -4.91
C ARG A 258 22.00 -2.54 -3.66
N SER A 259 20.89 -1.83 -3.81
CA SER A 259 19.89 -1.65 -2.75
C SER A 259 18.49 -1.97 -3.23
N PHE A 260 17.63 -2.42 -2.34
CA PHE A 260 16.23 -2.71 -2.64
C PHE A 260 15.29 -2.46 -1.47
N LEU A 261 14.00 -2.36 -1.81
CA LEU A 261 12.89 -2.26 -0.88
C LEU A 261 11.80 -3.24 -1.30
N ALA A 262 11.37 -4.10 -0.37
CA ALA A 262 10.30 -5.06 -0.60
C ALA A 262 8.95 -4.48 -0.17
N TYR A 263 7.92 -4.60 -1.00
CA TYR A 263 6.62 -4.01 -0.71
C TYR A 263 5.45 -4.80 -1.31
N ARG A 264 4.25 -4.54 -0.79
CA ARG A 264 2.98 -5.00 -1.35
C ARG A 264 2.00 -3.85 -1.53
N VAL A 265 1.04 -4.05 -2.41
CA VAL A 265 0.00 -3.04 -2.65
C VAL A 265 -1.37 -3.59 -2.27
N ARG A 266 -2.11 -2.83 -1.47
CA ARG A 266 -3.49 -3.12 -1.07
C ARG A 266 -4.33 -1.84 -1.18
N GLY A 267 -5.28 -1.85 -2.12
CA GLY A 267 -6.03 -0.64 -2.48
C GLY A 267 -5.09 0.49 -2.91
N ARG A 268 -5.12 1.61 -2.17
CA ARG A 268 -4.24 2.78 -2.38
C ARG A 268 -2.96 2.74 -1.55
N ARG A 269 -2.78 1.77 -0.65
CA ARG A 269 -1.63 1.74 0.28
C ARG A 269 -0.55 0.83 -0.30
N TRP A 270 0.62 1.41 -0.49
CA TRP A 270 1.83 0.73 -0.94
C TRP A 270 2.69 0.51 0.29
N ILE A 271 2.72 -0.70 0.79
CA ILE A 271 3.24 -1.04 2.11
C ILE A 271 4.59 -1.72 1.93
N ALA A 272 5.66 -1.00 2.22
CA ALA A 272 7.01 -1.52 2.35
C ALA A 272 7.16 -2.31 3.65
N MET A 273 7.83 -3.46 3.57
CA MET A 273 8.21 -4.28 4.71
C MET A 273 9.64 -3.91 5.10
N GLY A 274 9.79 -3.28 6.27
CA GLY A 274 11.07 -2.81 6.78
C GLY A 274 11.60 -1.57 6.08
N GLU A 275 12.89 -1.33 6.28
CA GLU A 275 13.67 -0.26 5.67
C GLU A 275 14.44 -0.75 4.42
N PRO A 276 14.96 0.15 3.56
CA PRO A 276 15.84 -0.22 2.46
C PRO A 276 17.02 -1.10 2.90
N ALA A 277 17.24 -2.21 2.20
CA ALA A 277 18.41 -3.07 2.38
C ALA A 277 19.43 -2.78 1.26
N GLY A 278 20.72 -2.72 1.59
CA GLY A 278 21.78 -2.44 0.62
C GLY A 278 22.79 -1.42 1.14
N LEU A 279 23.01 -0.34 0.37
CA LEU A 279 23.95 0.73 0.69
C LEU A 279 23.27 1.87 1.46
N ARG A 280 23.84 2.30 2.59
CA ARG A 280 23.33 3.43 3.39
C ARG A 280 23.24 4.71 2.57
N SER A 281 24.18 4.94 1.65
CA SER A 281 24.18 6.12 0.78
C SER A 281 22.99 6.17 -0.19
N GLU A 282 22.37 5.03 -0.50
CA GLU A 282 21.22 4.95 -1.43
C GLU A 282 19.86 4.93 -0.70
N ARG A 283 19.87 4.85 0.64
CA ARG A 283 18.66 4.70 1.45
C ARG A 283 17.65 5.82 1.19
N GLN A 284 18.08 7.07 1.32
CA GLN A 284 17.21 8.23 1.20
C GLN A 284 16.58 8.32 -0.19
N ASP A 285 17.38 8.14 -1.24
CA ASP A 285 16.91 8.14 -2.62
C ASP A 285 15.91 7.02 -2.88
N LEU A 286 16.11 5.83 -2.30
CA LEU A 286 15.19 4.71 -2.47
C LEU A 286 13.86 4.93 -1.74
N LEU A 287 13.88 5.56 -0.56
CA LEU A 287 12.66 5.97 0.16
C LEU A 287 11.84 6.96 -0.68
N TRP A 288 12.49 7.98 -1.25
CA TRP A 288 11.85 8.94 -2.15
C TRP A 288 11.35 8.27 -3.42
N ALA A 289 12.15 7.42 -4.07
CA ALA A 289 11.74 6.68 -5.26
C ALA A 289 10.51 5.80 -5.00
N PHE A 290 10.42 5.18 -3.83
CA PHE A 290 9.23 4.42 -3.43
C PHE A 290 8.01 5.32 -3.22
N ALA A 291 8.17 6.45 -2.54
CA ALA A 291 7.09 7.42 -2.33
C ALA A 291 6.59 8.02 -3.65
N GLU A 292 7.49 8.42 -4.55
CA GLU A 292 7.17 8.91 -5.89
C GLU A 292 6.52 7.82 -6.75
N LEU A 293 6.98 6.57 -6.64
CA LEU A 293 6.37 5.44 -7.32
C LEU A 293 4.93 5.26 -6.84
N ALA A 294 4.68 5.21 -5.52
CA ALA A 294 3.33 5.12 -4.97
C ALA A 294 2.47 6.30 -5.42
N ASP A 295 2.98 7.53 -5.35
CA ASP A 295 2.27 8.74 -5.77
C ASP A 295 1.93 8.74 -7.26
N SER A 296 2.82 8.22 -8.12
CA SER A 296 2.61 8.12 -9.57
C SER A 296 1.39 7.25 -9.93
N TYR A 297 1.01 6.33 -9.04
CA TYR A 297 -0.20 5.51 -9.16
C TYR A 297 -1.37 6.02 -8.28
N GLY A 298 -1.25 7.23 -7.71
CA GLY A 298 -2.22 7.81 -6.79
C GLY A 298 -2.33 7.05 -5.45
N GLY A 299 -1.33 6.22 -5.13
CA GLY A 299 -1.21 5.52 -3.86
C GLY A 299 -0.49 6.36 -2.80
N ALA A 300 -0.48 5.83 -1.58
CA ALA A 300 0.28 6.35 -0.45
C ALA A 300 1.35 5.33 -0.06
N ALA A 301 2.60 5.78 0.02
CA ALA A 301 3.69 4.96 0.56
C ALA A 301 3.51 4.79 2.07
N VAL A 302 3.60 3.55 2.53
CA VAL A 302 3.52 3.15 3.92
C VAL A 302 4.76 2.32 4.21
N PHE A 303 5.44 2.59 5.31
CA PHE A 303 6.59 1.83 5.77
C PHE A 303 6.21 1.13 7.06
N TYR A 304 6.29 -0.20 7.10
CA TYR A 304 5.89 -1.02 8.24
C TYR A 304 7.10 -1.73 8.85
N SER A 305 7.13 -1.85 10.18
CA SER A 305 8.22 -2.47 10.96
C SER A 305 9.58 -1.76 10.84
N VAL A 306 9.59 -0.45 10.58
CA VAL A 306 10.85 0.31 10.50
C VAL A 306 11.44 0.56 11.88
N GLY A 307 12.77 0.53 11.98
CA GLY A 307 13.51 0.84 13.21
C GLY A 307 13.72 2.34 13.40
N GLU A 308 14.35 2.69 14.52
CA GLU A 308 14.63 4.09 14.88
C GLU A 308 15.60 4.79 13.92
N GLY A 309 16.53 4.04 13.31
CA GLY A 309 17.60 4.56 12.46
C GLY A 309 17.14 5.20 11.14
N VAL A 310 15.88 5.05 10.75
CA VAL A 310 15.32 5.66 9.53
C VAL A 310 14.27 6.75 9.83
N LEU A 311 13.96 7.01 11.11
CA LEU A 311 12.90 7.96 11.47
C LEU A 311 13.21 9.39 11.03
N ALA A 312 14.47 9.81 11.02
CA ALA A 312 14.88 11.12 10.54
C ALA A 312 14.62 11.29 9.03
N ASP A 313 14.88 10.26 8.23
CA ASP A 313 14.59 10.25 6.79
C ASP A 313 13.08 10.35 6.54
N LEU A 314 12.31 9.54 7.26
CA LEU A 314 10.84 9.52 7.15
C LEU A 314 10.19 10.83 7.63
N ALA A 315 10.75 11.47 8.67
CA ALA A 315 10.35 12.79 9.13
C ALA A 315 10.63 13.87 8.07
N THR A 316 11.80 13.81 7.41
CA THR A 316 12.18 14.71 6.32
C THR A 316 11.20 14.61 5.13
N MET A 317 10.66 13.42 4.88
CA MET A 317 9.60 13.18 3.89
C MET A 317 8.21 13.67 4.32
N GLY A 318 8.04 14.18 5.55
CA GLY A 318 6.77 14.66 6.08
C GLY A 318 5.77 13.56 6.44
N LEU A 319 6.25 12.35 6.76
CA LEU A 319 5.39 11.22 7.10
C LEU A 319 4.98 11.26 8.59
N ALA A 320 3.73 10.92 8.85
CA ALA A 320 3.25 10.65 10.19
C ALA A 320 3.71 9.26 10.63
N MET A 321 4.28 9.17 11.84
CA MET A 321 4.85 7.93 12.39
C MET A 321 4.15 7.53 13.69
N ARG A 322 3.98 6.23 13.91
CA ARG A 322 3.48 5.66 15.18
C ARG A 322 4.23 4.40 15.52
N LYS A 323 4.51 4.21 16.81
CA LYS A 323 5.02 2.93 17.33
C LYS A 323 3.94 1.86 17.15
N VAL A 324 4.36 0.65 16.77
CA VAL A 324 3.46 -0.49 16.51
C VAL A 324 3.83 -1.73 17.32
N GLY A 325 5.02 -1.74 17.92
CA GLY A 325 5.49 -2.80 18.79
C GLY A 325 6.94 -2.60 19.15
N GLU A 326 7.52 -3.63 19.75
CA GLU A 326 8.94 -3.68 20.09
C GLU A 326 9.52 -5.03 19.69
N THR A 327 10.76 -5.00 19.25
CA THR A 327 11.58 -6.18 18.98
C THR A 327 12.45 -6.47 20.20
N ALA A 328 12.55 -7.73 20.59
CA ALA A 328 13.35 -8.13 21.75
C ALA A 328 14.74 -8.57 21.28
N VAL A 329 15.75 -7.73 21.54
CA VAL A 329 17.13 -7.94 21.08
C VAL A 329 18.03 -8.25 22.25
N VAL A 330 18.71 -9.40 22.23
CA VAL A 330 19.64 -9.83 23.27
C VAL A 330 21.06 -9.44 22.87
N SER A 331 21.77 -8.70 23.73
CA SER A 331 23.22 -8.52 23.60
C SER A 331 23.91 -9.88 23.79
N VAL A 332 24.56 -10.37 22.74
CA VAL A 332 25.13 -11.72 22.74
C VAL A 332 26.37 -11.80 23.64
N GLY A 333 27.18 -10.74 23.68
CA GLY A 333 28.38 -10.67 24.51
C GLY A 333 28.10 -10.66 26.01
N ASP A 334 26.94 -10.11 26.41
CA ASP A 334 26.53 -10.02 27.81
C ASP A 334 25.66 -11.21 28.25
N PHE A 335 25.34 -12.12 27.33
CA PHE A 335 24.45 -13.23 27.62
C PHE A 335 25.15 -14.28 28.49
N SER A 336 24.68 -14.42 29.73
CA SER A 336 25.15 -15.44 30.66
C SER A 336 24.01 -16.26 31.26
N LEU A 337 24.29 -17.54 31.49
CA LEU A 337 23.43 -18.46 32.22
C LEU A 337 23.74 -18.48 33.72
N GLU A 338 24.73 -17.72 34.18
CA GLU A 338 25.12 -17.64 35.58
C GLU A 338 24.16 -16.76 36.41
N GLY A 339 24.20 -16.93 37.74
CA GLY A 339 23.36 -16.16 38.66
C GLY A 339 21.99 -16.78 38.96
N LYS A 340 21.32 -16.24 39.98
CA LYS A 340 20.06 -16.78 40.51
C LYS A 340 18.87 -16.54 39.57
N SER A 341 18.83 -15.38 38.91
CA SER A 341 17.75 -15.00 37.98
C SER A 341 17.67 -15.90 36.73
N LYS A 342 18.75 -16.60 36.38
CA LYS A 342 18.85 -17.47 35.19
C LYS A 342 18.63 -18.95 35.51
N GLN A 343 18.23 -19.29 36.73
CA GLN A 343 17.95 -20.68 37.16
C GLN A 343 16.94 -21.38 36.23
N ASN A 344 15.89 -20.68 35.81
CA ASN A 344 14.88 -21.27 34.92
C ASN A 344 15.46 -21.67 33.56
N LEU A 345 16.37 -20.86 33.00
CA LEU A 345 17.04 -21.17 31.73
C LEU A 345 17.96 -22.40 31.87
N ARG A 346 18.76 -22.48 32.94
CA ARG A 346 19.60 -23.66 33.21
C ARG A 346 18.77 -24.93 33.41
N THR A 347 17.66 -24.83 34.13
CA THR A 347 16.75 -25.96 34.33
C THR A 347 16.15 -26.44 33.01
N ALA A 348 15.77 -25.52 32.11
CA ALA A 348 15.25 -25.88 30.79
C ALA A 348 16.29 -26.65 29.96
N ILE A 349 17.55 -26.19 29.95
CA ILE A 349 18.65 -26.89 29.25
C ILE A 349 18.88 -28.27 29.83
N ASN A 350 19.12 -28.35 31.15
CA ASN A 350 19.42 -29.62 31.81
C ASN A 350 18.28 -30.64 31.67
N ARG A 351 17.03 -30.16 31.57
CA ARG A 351 15.88 -31.01 31.33
C ARG A 351 15.86 -31.51 29.89
N ALA A 352 15.97 -30.62 28.90
CA ALA A 352 15.96 -30.99 27.49
C ALA A 352 17.07 -32.02 27.19
N GLU A 353 18.29 -31.80 27.67
CA GLU A 353 19.42 -32.71 27.46
C GLU A 353 19.22 -34.07 28.15
N ARG A 354 18.62 -34.09 29.36
CA ARG A 354 18.26 -35.35 30.04
C ARG A 354 17.22 -36.16 29.26
N GLU A 355 16.33 -35.48 28.54
CA GLU A 355 15.32 -36.07 27.68
C GLU A 355 15.84 -36.38 26.26
N GLY A 356 17.17 -36.33 26.07
CA GLY A 356 17.84 -36.74 24.84
C GLY A 356 17.93 -35.65 23.76
N ALA A 357 17.67 -34.39 24.10
CA ALA A 357 17.77 -33.28 23.15
C ALA A 357 19.23 -32.91 22.84
N SER A 358 19.54 -32.74 21.56
CA SER A 358 20.79 -32.19 21.06
C SER A 358 20.52 -31.05 20.08
N PHE A 359 21.46 -30.11 19.95
CA PHE A 359 21.32 -28.92 19.11
C PHE A 359 22.46 -28.85 18.11
N GLU A 360 22.13 -28.54 16.86
CA GLU A 360 23.09 -28.26 15.79
C GLU A 360 22.58 -27.10 14.94
N VAL A 361 23.51 -26.33 14.36
CA VAL A 361 23.18 -25.35 13.31
C VAL A 361 23.75 -25.88 12.00
N LEU A 362 22.86 -26.15 11.06
CA LEU A 362 23.19 -26.64 9.73
C LEU A 362 23.48 -25.44 8.81
N PRO A 363 24.45 -25.58 7.88
CA PRO A 363 24.77 -24.51 6.94
C PRO A 363 23.62 -24.26 5.94
N PRO A 364 23.59 -23.10 5.28
CA PRO A 364 22.70 -22.86 4.13
C PRO A 364 22.77 -24.01 3.11
N GLY A 365 21.62 -24.38 2.53
CA GLY A 365 21.47 -25.50 1.60
C GLY A 365 21.10 -26.85 2.23
N SER A 366 20.98 -26.92 3.57
CA SER A 366 20.69 -28.18 4.27
C SER A 366 19.21 -28.54 4.37
N ALA A 367 18.29 -27.59 4.21
CA ALA A 367 16.87 -27.78 4.45
C ALA A 367 16.21 -28.68 3.38
N SER A 368 16.62 -28.58 2.11
CA SER A 368 16.09 -29.45 1.04
C SER A 368 16.36 -30.93 1.28
N ALA A 369 17.52 -31.28 1.83
CA ALA A 369 17.85 -32.68 2.17
C ALA A 369 17.00 -33.22 3.33
N LEU A 370 16.55 -32.33 4.23
CA LEU A 370 15.79 -32.66 5.43
C LEU A 370 14.29 -32.32 5.31
N VAL A 371 13.80 -32.04 4.09
CA VAL A 371 12.46 -31.48 3.86
C VAL A 371 11.36 -32.34 4.45
N ALA A 372 11.49 -33.67 4.44
CA ALA A 372 10.48 -34.58 4.98
C ALA A 372 10.34 -34.42 6.51
N GLU A 373 11.46 -34.40 7.24
CA GLU A 373 11.46 -34.20 8.70
C GLU A 373 10.99 -32.79 9.07
N LEU A 374 11.54 -31.76 8.43
CA LEU A 374 11.18 -30.36 8.70
C LEU A 374 9.70 -30.09 8.40
N LYS A 375 9.18 -30.66 7.32
CA LYS A 375 7.77 -30.53 6.96
C LYS A 375 6.87 -31.21 7.98
N ALA A 376 7.25 -32.39 8.50
CA ALA A 376 6.49 -33.05 9.54
C ALA A 376 6.39 -32.20 10.83
N VAL A 377 7.51 -31.59 11.25
CA VAL A 377 7.52 -30.63 12.38
C VAL A 377 6.61 -29.44 12.10
N SER A 378 6.74 -28.86 10.90
CA SER A 378 5.97 -27.72 10.45
C SER A 378 4.46 -27.97 10.42
N ASP A 379 4.03 -29.07 9.81
CA ASP A 379 2.61 -29.42 9.66
C ASP A 379 1.98 -29.75 11.01
N ALA A 380 2.69 -30.46 11.90
CA ALA A 380 2.23 -30.73 13.25
C ALA A 380 2.05 -29.46 14.08
N TRP A 381 3.01 -28.52 13.98
CA TRP A 381 2.93 -27.23 14.67
C TRP A 381 1.74 -26.40 14.20
N LEU A 382 1.50 -26.33 12.88
CA LEU A 382 0.35 -25.62 12.31
C LEU A 382 -0.99 -26.22 12.75
N ALA A 383 -1.08 -27.56 12.80
CA ALA A 383 -2.28 -28.27 13.26
C ALA A 383 -2.58 -27.99 14.73
N ASP A 384 -1.57 -27.99 15.60
CA ASP A 384 -1.71 -27.70 17.04
C ASP A 384 -2.19 -26.26 17.30
N HIS A 385 -1.79 -25.32 16.45
CA HIS A 385 -2.12 -23.89 16.57
C HIS A 385 -3.35 -23.46 15.75
N ASN A 386 -4.09 -24.40 15.13
CA ASN A 386 -5.19 -24.14 14.18
C ASN A 386 -4.83 -23.04 13.15
N GLY A 387 -3.59 -23.05 12.69
CA GLY A 387 -3.00 -21.98 11.90
C GLY A 387 -2.83 -22.34 10.43
N ALA A 388 -2.93 -21.34 9.56
CA ALA A 388 -2.45 -21.42 8.19
C ALA A 388 -1.11 -20.70 8.05
N GLU A 389 -0.37 -21.01 6.98
CA GLU A 389 0.83 -20.27 6.63
C GLU A 389 0.53 -18.78 6.45
N LYS A 390 1.41 -17.94 7.00
CA LYS A 390 1.32 -16.49 6.90
C LYS A 390 2.19 -15.99 5.75
N ALA A 391 2.07 -14.70 5.44
CA ALA A 391 2.80 -14.06 4.36
C ALA A 391 3.24 -12.65 4.77
N PHE A 392 3.83 -11.92 3.82
CA PHE A 392 4.22 -10.51 3.90
C PHE A 392 5.28 -10.22 4.97
N SER A 393 4.89 -10.15 6.24
CA SER A 393 5.76 -9.81 7.38
C SER A 393 6.29 -11.01 8.14
N LEU A 394 5.97 -12.23 7.71
CA LEU A 394 6.40 -13.49 8.32
C LEU A 394 6.81 -14.48 7.25
N GLY A 395 7.77 -15.34 7.58
CA GLY A 395 8.14 -16.50 6.80
C GLY A 395 7.03 -17.52 6.66
N ARG A 396 7.23 -18.43 5.70
CA ARG A 396 6.40 -19.63 5.49
C ARG A 396 7.31 -20.82 5.22
N PHE A 397 6.81 -22.03 5.43
CA PHE A 397 7.56 -23.22 5.09
C PHE A 397 7.77 -23.33 3.57
N ASP A 398 8.96 -22.98 3.13
CA ASP A 398 9.42 -23.05 1.74
C ASP A 398 10.87 -23.54 1.77
N PRO A 399 11.17 -24.78 1.34
CA PRO A 399 12.51 -25.35 1.43
C PRO A 399 13.57 -24.47 0.74
N ALA A 400 13.22 -23.85 -0.38
CA ALA A 400 14.12 -22.96 -1.11
C ALA A 400 14.38 -21.63 -0.39
N TYR A 401 13.51 -21.24 0.56
CA TYR A 401 13.76 -20.10 1.45
C TYR A 401 14.60 -20.53 2.65
N LEU A 402 14.29 -21.66 3.26
CA LEU A 402 15.03 -22.22 4.38
C LEU A 402 16.49 -22.55 4.02
N ASP A 403 16.75 -22.94 2.77
CA ASP A 403 18.10 -23.20 2.26
C ASP A 403 18.97 -21.94 2.12
N LEU A 404 18.39 -20.74 2.16
CA LEU A 404 19.17 -19.50 1.97
C LEU A 404 19.99 -19.13 3.20
N THR A 405 19.61 -19.64 4.38
CA THR A 405 20.15 -19.20 5.66
C THR A 405 20.51 -20.39 6.56
N PRO A 406 21.37 -20.21 7.58
CA PRO A 406 21.63 -21.27 8.55
C PRO A 406 20.34 -21.77 9.24
N LEU A 407 20.29 -23.07 9.52
CA LEU A 407 19.12 -23.73 10.09
C LEU A 407 19.49 -24.35 11.44
N ALA A 408 19.00 -23.77 12.53
CA ALA A 408 19.07 -24.36 13.84
C ALA A 408 18.07 -25.52 13.95
N VAL A 409 18.54 -26.70 14.36
CA VAL A 409 17.67 -27.86 14.59
C VAL A 409 17.93 -28.46 15.97
N VAL A 410 16.87 -28.96 16.58
CA VAL A 410 16.94 -29.76 17.80
C VAL A 410 16.54 -31.17 17.44
N ARG A 411 17.44 -32.13 17.70
CA ARG A 411 17.18 -33.56 17.57
C ARG A 411 16.88 -34.14 18.94
N GLN A 412 16.02 -35.15 18.99
CA GLN A 412 15.78 -35.93 20.20
C GLN A 412 16.11 -37.40 19.93
N THR A 413 16.98 -37.96 20.75
CA THR A 413 17.28 -39.40 20.77
C THR A 413 16.40 -40.08 21.81
N THR A 414 15.66 -41.10 21.39
CA THR A 414 14.83 -41.95 22.26
C THR A 414 15.04 -43.41 21.96
N GLU A 415 14.54 -44.33 22.80
CA GLU A 415 14.58 -45.77 22.52
C GLU A 415 13.94 -46.13 21.16
N ALA A 416 12.92 -45.39 20.73
CA ALA A 416 12.25 -45.59 19.45
C ALA A 416 12.98 -44.93 18.26
N THR A 417 13.84 -43.94 18.51
CA THR A 417 14.58 -43.19 17.48
C THR A 417 16.05 -43.03 17.89
N PRO A 418 16.83 -44.13 17.86
CA PRO A 418 18.23 -44.11 18.29
C PRO A 418 19.11 -43.19 17.44
N ASP A 419 18.78 -42.99 16.15
CA ASP A 419 19.50 -42.11 15.24
C ASP A 419 19.18 -40.60 15.43
N GLY A 420 18.22 -40.27 16.30
CA GLY A 420 17.82 -38.90 16.61
C GLY A 420 16.88 -38.28 15.57
N ARG A 421 15.66 -37.94 15.99
CA ARG A 421 14.62 -37.30 15.16
C ARG A 421 14.64 -35.79 15.32
N ILE A 422 14.47 -35.01 14.25
CA ILE A 422 14.26 -33.55 14.39
C ILE A 422 12.91 -33.31 15.09
N VAL A 423 12.95 -32.63 16.24
CA VAL A 423 11.76 -32.27 17.02
C VAL A 423 11.47 -30.78 17.02
N ALA A 424 12.45 -29.93 16.70
CA ALA A 424 12.26 -28.50 16.50
C ALA A 424 13.26 -27.95 15.48
N PHE A 425 12.89 -26.86 14.82
CA PHE A 425 13.80 -26.12 13.95
C PHE A 425 13.51 -24.62 13.97
N ALA A 426 14.53 -23.83 13.64
CA ALA A 426 14.40 -22.42 13.34
C ALA A 426 15.41 -21.97 12.27
N ASN A 427 14.99 -21.13 11.33
CA ASN A 427 15.94 -20.49 10.41
C ASN A 427 16.50 -19.20 11.04
N LEU A 428 17.80 -19.00 10.88
CA LEU A 428 18.54 -17.89 11.44
C LEU A 428 18.86 -16.88 10.33
N LEU A 429 18.27 -15.69 10.40
CA LEU A 429 18.43 -14.62 9.43
C LEU A 429 19.59 -13.70 9.84
N PRO A 430 20.78 -13.79 9.22
CA PRO A 430 21.87 -12.89 9.55
C PRO A 430 21.58 -11.48 9.02
N GLY A 431 21.89 -10.46 9.80
CA GLY A 431 22.08 -9.10 9.29
C GLY A 431 23.32 -9.07 8.41
N GLU A 432 23.27 -8.27 7.36
CA GLU A 432 24.38 -8.15 6.40
C GLU A 432 25.09 -6.79 6.56
N GLY A 433 26.35 -6.75 6.16
CA GLY A 433 27.19 -5.55 6.25
C GLY A 433 27.63 -5.24 7.69
N ASN A 434 27.35 -4.02 8.15
CA ASN A 434 27.72 -3.59 9.51
C ASN A 434 26.72 -4.06 10.57
N ASP A 435 25.58 -4.64 10.19
CA ASP A 435 24.56 -5.10 11.12
C ASP A 435 24.90 -6.51 11.61
N ARG A 436 25.67 -6.60 12.71
CA ARG A 436 26.03 -7.87 13.37
C ARG A 436 24.92 -8.43 14.26
N GLU A 437 23.69 -8.37 13.76
CA GLU A 437 22.48 -8.88 14.42
C GLU A 437 21.99 -10.12 13.67
N VAL A 438 21.56 -11.18 14.37
CA VAL A 438 20.90 -12.33 13.74
C VAL A 438 19.50 -12.51 14.34
N ALA A 439 18.50 -12.76 13.49
CA ALA A 439 17.12 -12.94 13.93
C ALA A 439 16.61 -14.36 13.68
N ILE A 440 15.55 -14.73 14.39
CA ILE A 440 14.72 -15.90 14.05
C ILE A 440 13.48 -15.45 13.27
N ASP A 441 13.11 -16.21 12.25
CA ASP A 441 11.83 -16.04 11.54
C ASP A 441 10.85 -17.18 11.83
N LEU A 442 11.06 -18.35 11.23
CA LEU A 442 10.31 -19.55 11.56
C LEU A 442 10.95 -20.23 12.76
N MET A 443 10.13 -20.57 13.74
CA MET A 443 10.49 -21.44 14.85
C MET A 443 9.33 -22.36 15.13
N ARG A 444 9.52 -23.67 14.90
CA ARG A 444 8.46 -24.67 15.01
C ARG A 444 9.00 -25.88 15.77
N HIS A 445 8.12 -26.55 16.50
CA HIS A 445 8.43 -27.77 17.23
C HIS A 445 7.25 -28.74 17.18
N LEU A 446 7.54 -30.02 17.40
CA LEU A 446 6.50 -31.02 17.53
C LEU A 446 5.78 -30.91 18.89
N PRO A 447 4.51 -31.32 18.98
CA PRO A 447 3.79 -31.39 20.25
C PRO A 447 4.40 -32.37 21.27
N ASP A 448 5.10 -33.42 20.79
CA ASP A 448 5.78 -34.44 21.59
C ASP A 448 7.23 -34.08 21.93
N ALA A 449 7.70 -32.87 21.57
CA ALA A 449 9.05 -32.42 21.87
C ALA A 449 9.29 -32.25 23.40
N PRO A 450 10.54 -32.38 23.88
CA PRO A 450 10.88 -32.22 25.29
C PRO A 450 10.34 -30.92 25.89
N PRO A 451 9.78 -30.91 27.12
CA PRO A 451 9.32 -29.68 27.74
C PRO A 451 10.45 -28.68 27.91
N GLY A 452 10.25 -27.48 27.35
CA GLY A 452 11.28 -26.44 27.31
C GLY A 452 12.14 -26.45 26.05
N VAL A 453 11.81 -27.25 25.01
CA VAL A 453 12.54 -27.29 23.74
C VAL A 453 12.73 -25.91 23.10
N MET A 454 11.75 -25.01 23.23
CA MET A 454 11.87 -23.64 22.72
C MET A 454 12.87 -22.79 23.51
N ASP A 455 12.83 -22.88 24.85
CA ASP A 455 13.82 -22.20 25.71
C ASP A 455 15.22 -22.75 25.37
N TYR A 456 15.37 -24.07 25.22
CA TYR A 456 16.62 -24.73 24.82
C TYR A 456 17.12 -24.23 23.46
N LEU A 457 16.27 -24.20 22.43
CA LEU A 457 16.63 -23.74 21.09
C LEU A 457 17.09 -22.28 21.11
N PHE A 458 16.35 -21.37 21.76
CA PHE A 458 16.78 -19.96 21.85
C PHE A 458 18.12 -19.82 22.57
N ILE A 459 18.31 -20.48 23.71
CA ILE A 459 19.57 -20.40 24.46
C ILE A 459 20.73 -20.88 23.60
N ARG A 460 20.58 -22.02 22.92
CA ARG A 460 21.62 -22.60 22.09
C ARG A 460 21.89 -21.78 20.82
N ALA A 461 20.85 -21.15 20.24
CA ALA A 461 21.02 -20.23 19.12
C ALA A 461 21.74 -18.95 19.52
N ILE A 462 21.47 -18.38 20.71
CA ILE A 462 22.22 -17.23 21.24
C ILE A 462 23.69 -17.62 21.47
N GLN A 463 23.95 -18.78 22.08
CA GLN A 463 25.31 -19.29 22.29
C GLN A 463 26.05 -19.54 20.97
N TRP A 464 25.38 -20.11 19.96
CA TRP A 464 25.96 -20.26 18.63
C TRP A 464 26.27 -18.90 18.00
N SER A 465 25.40 -17.92 18.17
CA SER A 465 25.61 -16.57 17.63
C SER A 465 26.84 -15.90 18.25
N MET A 466 27.10 -16.19 19.53
CA MET A 466 28.30 -15.76 20.23
C MET A 466 29.57 -16.35 19.61
N THR A 467 29.55 -17.65 19.27
CA THR A 467 30.72 -18.31 18.66
C THR A 467 30.95 -17.87 17.21
N GLN A 468 29.92 -17.40 16.51
CA GLN A 468 30.04 -16.82 15.17
C GLN A 468 30.45 -15.33 15.18
N GLY A 469 30.52 -14.69 16.35
CA GLY A 469 30.93 -13.29 16.49
C GLY A 469 29.82 -12.27 16.19
N PHE A 470 28.54 -12.67 16.27
CA PHE A 470 27.43 -11.70 16.25
C PHE A 470 27.38 -10.91 17.55
N GLU A 471 26.92 -9.66 17.48
CA GLU A 471 26.80 -8.75 18.61
C GLU A 471 25.41 -8.81 19.25
N ALA A 472 24.38 -9.11 18.45
CA ALA A 472 22.99 -9.08 18.87
C ALA A 472 22.18 -10.26 18.32
N PHE A 473 21.20 -10.72 19.10
CA PHE A 473 20.25 -11.77 18.72
C PHE A 473 18.81 -11.27 18.83
N ASP A 474 18.11 -11.16 17.72
CA ASP A 474 16.71 -10.74 17.64
C ASP A 474 15.77 -11.95 17.82
N LEU A 475 15.01 -11.95 18.93
CA LEU A 475 13.99 -12.96 19.26
C LEU A 475 12.66 -12.75 18.52
N GLY A 476 12.61 -11.77 17.63
CA GLY A 476 11.45 -11.31 16.88
C GLY A 476 10.64 -10.23 17.60
N MET A 477 9.63 -9.73 16.90
CA MET A 477 8.75 -8.67 17.37
C MET A 477 7.69 -9.16 18.39
N ALA A 478 7.31 -8.29 19.32
CA ALA A 478 6.15 -8.40 20.18
C ALA A 478 5.16 -7.27 19.78
N PRO A 479 4.08 -7.61 19.04
CA PRO A 479 3.13 -6.60 18.54
C PRO A 479 2.50 -5.82 19.68
N LEU A 480 2.28 -4.52 19.46
CA LEU A 480 1.63 -3.59 20.39
C LEU A 480 2.35 -3.40 21.74
N ALA A 481 3.50 -4.04 21.93
CA ALA A 481 4.28 -3.90 23.14
C ALA A 481 4.89 -2.49 23.24
N GLY A 482 4.93 -1.97 24.47
CA GLY A 482 5.47 -0.64 24.76
C GLY A 482 4.63 0.52 24.22
N LEU A 483 3.35 0.30 23.93
CA LEU A 483 2.36 1.36 23.72
C LEU A 483 1.88 1.91 25.08
N GLU A 484 1.60 3.21 25.14
CA GLU A 484 1.16 3.88 26.38
C GLU A 484 -0.36 4.05 26.42
N ASP A 485 -1.02 3.63 27.51
CA ASP A 485 -2.39 4.03 27.84
C ASP A 485 -2.41 5.24 28.78
N ARG A 486 -1.91 6.37 28.28
CA ARG A 486 -2.01 7.66 28.97
C ARG A 486 -3.08 8.52 28.31
N ARG A 487 -3.70 9.44 29.06
CA ARG A 487 -4.80 10.30 28.58
C ARG A 487 -4.47 11.06 27.27
N LEU A 488 -3.22 11.49 27.11
CA LEU A 488 -2.76 12.23 25.91
C LEU A 488 -2.25 11.31 24.78
N ALA A 489 -2.13 9.99 25.03
CA ALA A 489 -1.74 9.06 23.99
C ALA A 489 -2.84 8.99 22.92
N PRO A 490 -2.47 8.84 21.63
CA PRO A 490 -3.45 8.69 20.56
C PRO A 490 -4.42 7.55 20.85
N VAL A 491 -5.69 7.69 20.44
CA VAL A 491 -6.72 6.64 20.63
C VAL A 491 -6.23 5.28 20.14
N PHE A 492 -5.49 5.24 19.02
CA PHE A 492 -4.89 4.01 18.51
C PHE A 492 -3.89 3.37 19.50
N ALA A 493 -3.02 4.16 20.14
CA ALA A 493 -2.06 3.64 21.11
C ALA A 493 -2.76 3.09 22.35
N ARG A 494 -3.83 3.77 22.81
CA ARG A 494 -4.65 3.35 23.95
C ARG A 494 -5.44 2.07 23.65
N VAL A 495 -6.08 1.99 22.48
CA VAL A 495 -6.77 0.77 22.03
C VAL A 495 -5.77 -0.36 21.81
N GLY A 496 -4.60 -0.08 21.24
CA GLY A 496 -3.53 -1.06 21.07
C GLY A 496 -2.98 -1.58 22.39
N ALA A 497 -2.79 -0.69 23.38
CA ALA A 497 -2.40 -1.05 24.74
C ALA A 497 -3.48 -1.92 25.40
N LEU A 498 -4.76 -1.56 25.28
CA LEU A 498 -5.86 -2.38 25.78
C LEU A 498 -5.91 -3.76 25.11
N VAL A 499 -5.74 -3.84 23.78
CA VAL A 499 -5.67 -5.13 23.06
C VAL A 499 -4.44 -5.94 23.49
N PHE A 500 -3.33 -5.29 23.83
CA PHE A 500 -2.14 -5.98 24.35
C PHE A 500 -2.35 -6.50 25.78
N GLU A 501 -3.03 -5.73 26.64
CA GLU A 501 -3.31 -6.05 28.05
C GLU A 501 -4.43 -7.09 28.22
N GLU A 502 -5.52 -6.96 27.46
CA GLU A 502 -6.74 -7.79 27.58
C GLU A 502 -6.84 -8.88 26.48
N GLY A 503 -6.11 -8.75 25.37
CA GLY A 503 -6.18 -9.64 24.21
C GLY A 503 -5.45 -10.98 24.36
N GLY A 504 -5.02 -11.33 25.57
CA GLY A 504 -4.36 -12.60 25.90
C GLY A 504 -5.14 -13.84 25.45
N ALA A 505 -6.47 -13.75 25.36
CA ALA A 505 -7.35 -14.86 24.95
C ALA A 505 -7.48 -15.05 23.42
N LEU A 506 -7.15 -14.04 22.60
CA LEU A 506 -7.33 -14.09 21.13
C LEU A 506 -6.01 -14.10 20.35
N TYR A 507 -4.92 -13.58 20.92
CA TYR A 507 -3.64 -13.46 20.20
C TYR A 507 -2.36 -13.71 21.03
N GLY A 508 -2.43 -13.93 22.35
CA GLY A 508 -1.28 -14.37 23.17
C GLY A 508 -0.07 -13.42 23.25
N PHE A 509 -0.18 -12.17 22.79
CA PHE A 509 0.97 -11.25 22.65
C PHE A 509 1.65 -10.87 23.98
N GLN A 510 0.89 -10.73 25.08
CA GLN A 510 1.46 -10.51 26.41
C GLN A 510 2.27 -11.71 26.89
N GLY A 511 1.79 -12.93 26.59
CA GLY A 511 2.52 -14.18 26.83
C GLY A 511 3.83 -14.22 26.06
N LEU A 512 3.83 -13.76 24.80
CA LEU A 512 5.02 -13.67 23.97
C LEU A 512 6.05 -12.66 24.51
N ARG A 513 5.62 -11.47 24.95
CA ARG A 513 6.52 -10.49 25.59
C ARG A 513 7.11 -11.05 26.88
N SER A 514 6.26 -11.58 27.76
CA SER A 514 6.67 -12.17 29.04
C SER A 514 7.66 -13.32 28.84
N TYR A 515 7.40 -14.18 27.85
CA TYR A 515 8.30 -15.25 27.44
C TYR A 515 9.68 -14.71 27.03
N LYS A 516 9.73 -13.69 26.15
CA LYS A 516 10.98 -13.08 25.68
C LYS A 516 11.74 -12.34 26.80
N SER A 517 11.05 -11.79 27.78
CA SER A 517 11.69 -11.11 28.93
C SER A 517 12.60 -12.02 29.76
N LYS A 518 12.42 -13.35 29.73
CA LYS A 518 13.31 -14.32 30.42
C LYS A 518 14.78 -14.19 29.98
N PHE A 519 14.99 -13.78 28.73
CA PHE A 519 16.32 -13.64 28.13
C PHE A 519 17.00 -12.31 28.51
N ALA A 520 16.30 -11.41 29.22
CA ALA A 520 16.73 -10.05 29.51
C ALA A 520 17.11 -9.25 28.23
N PRO A 521 16.21 -9.15 27.23
CA PRO A 521 16.47 -8.41 26.01
C PRO A 521 16.35 -6.89 26.20
N ASP A 522 17.06 -6.15 25.35
CA ASP A 522 16.79 -4.76 25.06
C ASP A 522 15.61 -4.64 24.10
N TRP A 523 14.61 -3.86 24.48
CA TRP A 523 13.40 -3.66 23.68
C TRP A 523 13.60 -2.50 22.69
N LYS A 524 13.77 -2.82 21.40
CA LYS A 524 13.90 -1.82 20.33
C LYS A 524 12.54 -1.49 19.72
N ALA A 525 12.17 -0.21 19.64
CA ALA A 525 10.87 0.19 19.10
C ALA A 525 10.77 -0.01 17.58
N ARG A 526 9.58 -0.44 17.12
CA ARG A 526 9.23 -0.56 15.71
C ARG A 526 8.08 0.36 15.36
N PHE A 527 8.14 0.97 14.18
CA PHE A 527 7.20 2.01 13.76
C PHE A 527 6.49 1.67 12.45
N ILE A 528 5.33 2.29 12.26
CA ILE A 528 4.67 2.46 10.97
C ILE A 528 4.68 3.93 10.58
N ALA A 529 4.97 4.23 9.32
CA ALA A 529 5.00 5.58 8.77
C ALA A 529 4.15 5.67 7.50
N ALA A 530 3.39 6.75 7.33
CA ALA A 530 2.62 7.05 6.12
C ALA A 530 2.36 8.56 5.98
N PRO A 531 1.96 9.06 4.79
CA PRO A 531 1.52 10.45 4.65
C PRO A 531 0.43 10.79 5.65
N VAL A 532 0.41 12.03 6.16
CA VAL A 532 -0.58 12.49 7.17
C VAL A 532 -2.04 12.24 6.75
N SER A 533 -2.31 12.28 5.44
CA SER A 533 -3.63 11.98 4.87
C SER A 533 -4.06 10.51 4.92
N THR A 534 -3.15 9.60 5.30
CA THR A 534 -3.38 8.15 5.37
C THR A 534 -3.65 7.74 6.81
N PRO A 535 -4.84 7.21 7.13
CA PRO A 535 -5.13 6.71 8.47
C PRO A 535 -4.26 5.49 8.79
N LEU A 536 -3.32 5.64 9.72
CA LEU A 536 -2.41 4.57 10.14
C LEU A 536 -3.11 3.31 10.68
N PRO A 537 -4.24 3.39 11.42
CA PRO A 537 -4.97 2.19 11.83
C PRO A 537 -5.47 1.35 10.64
N LEU A 538 -5.92 2.00 9.57
CA LEU A 538 -6.32 1.30 8.35
C LEU A 538 -5.10 0.71 7.64
N ALA A 539 -3.96 1.40 7.64
CA ALA A 539 -2.71 0.85 7.10
C ALA A 539 -2.28 -0.41 7.85
N LEU A 540 -2.43 -0.45 9.17
CA LEU A 540 -2.18 -1.65 9.97
C LEU A 540 -3.17 -2.78 9.72
N LEU A 541 -4.46 -2.48 9.53
CA LEU A 541 -5.44 -3.48 9.09
C LEU A 541 -5.03 -4.11 7.75
N ASP A 542 -4.52 -3.29 6.82
CA ASP A 542 -4.02 -3.79 5.55
C ASP A 542 -2.79 -4.68 5.70
N VAL A 543 -1.87 -4.35 6.62
CA VAL A 543 -0.74 -5.22 6.99
C VAL A 543 -1.23 -6.55 7.54
N ALA A 544 -2.17 -6.53 8.49
CA ALA A 544 -2.73 -7.74 9.07
C ALA A 544 -3.37 -8.64 8.00
N LEU A 545 -4.16 -8.05 7.11
CA LEU A 545 -4.81 -8.78 6.02
C LEU A 545 -3.84 -9.23 4.92
N LEU A 546 -2.70 -8.55 4.72
CA LEU A 546 -1.63 -9.05 3.85
C LEU A 546 -0.91 -10.25 4.48
N THR A 547 -0.75 -10.21 5.80
CA THR A 547 -0.06 -11.24 6.59
C THR A 547 -0.90 -12.51 6.71
N SER A 548 -2.21 -12.37 6.87
CA SER A 548 -3.16 -13.48 7.03
C SER A 548 -3.72 -14.04 5.72
N GLY A 549 -3.28 -13.57 4.55
CA GLY A 549 -3.84 -14.01 3.27
C GLY A 549 -5.27 -13.49 2.98
N GLY A 550 -5.72 -12.44 3.67
CA GLY A 550 -7.01 -11.77 3.45
C GLY A 550 -8.00 -11.98 4.60
N TRP A 551 -9.25 -11.58 4.36
CA TRP A 551 -10.35 -11.74 5.33
C TRP A 551 -10.58 -13.20 5.77
N PRO A 552 -10.55 -14.20 4.85
CA PRO A 552 -10.76 -15.60 5.24
C PRO A 552 -9.71 -16.05 6.26
N GLY A 553 -8.41 -15.82 6.00
CA GLY A 553 -7.36 -16.21 6.94
C GLY A 553 -7.27 -15.33 8.19
N MET A 554 -7.79 -14.09 8.18
CA MET A 554 -7.89 -13.26 9.39
C MET A 554 -8.99 -13.77 10.34
N LEU A 555 -10.09 -14.27 9.79
CA LEU A 555 -11.21 -14.83 10.55
C LEU A 555 -11.06 -16.32 10.86
N GLY A 556 -9.94 -16.96 10.45
CA GLY A 556 -9.74 -18.40 10.58
C GLY A 556 -10.64 -19.25 9.68
N ILE A 557 -11.27 -18.64 8.67
CA ILE A 557 -12.19 -19.28 7.73
C ILE A 557 -11.39 -19.65 6.46
N GLY A 558 -10.55 -20.68 6.51
CA GLY A 558 -9.66 -21.02 5.40
C GLY A 558 -9.30 -22.51 5.30
N ASN A 559 -9.99 -23.21 4.38
CA ASN A 559 -9.82 -24.59 3.92
C ASN A 559 -9.52 -25.63 5.00
N ASP A 560 -10.58 -26.17 5.60
CA ASP A 560 -10.59 -27.53 6.12
C ASP A 560 -10.17 -28.49 5.01
N ALA A 561 -8.90 -28.90 5.01
CA ALA A 561 -8.55 -30.16 4.39
C ALA A 561 -9.39 -31.23 5.09
N LYS A 562 -10.32 -31.84 4.34
CA LYS A 562 -11.20 -32.93 4.80
C LYS A 562 -10.45 -33.82 5.79
N PRO A 563 -10.98 -34.08 7.00
CA PRO A 563 -10.36 -35.05 7.88
C PRO A 563 -10.33 -36.39 7.15
N ALA A 564 -9.12 -36.94 7.01
CA ALA A 564 -8.93 -38.30 6.53
C ALA A 564 -9.84 -39.22 7.36
N ALA A 565 -10.66 -40.00 6.67
CA ALA A 565 -11.60 -40.92 7.29
C ALA A 565 -10.87 -41.78 8.33
N ARG A 566 -11.26 -41.66 9.60
CA ARG A 566 -10.88 -42.62 10.63
C ARG A 566 -11.23 -44.02 10.11
N SER A 567 -10.21 -44.83 9.84
CA SER A 567 -10.39 -46.25 9.62
C SER A 567 -10.94 -46.83 10.92
N LYS A 568 -12.24 -47.17 10.91
CA LYS A 568 -12.79 -48.08 11.91
C LYS A 568 -12.27 -49.47 11.57
N THR A 569 -11.18 -49.88 12.21
CA THR A 569 -10.86 -51.29 12.39
C THR A 569 -11.76 -51.82 13.52
N ARG A 570 -12.65 -52.73 13.16
CA ARG A 570 -13.04 -53.84 14.02
C ARG A 570 -12.09 -55.00 13.74
#